data_AF-A0A3A9A609-F1
#
_entry.id   AF-A0A3A9A609-F1
#
_cell.length_a   1.000
_cell.length_b   1.000
_cell.length_c   1.000
_cell.angle_alpha   90.00
_cell.angle_beta   90.00
_cell.angle_gamma   90.00
#
_symmetry.space_group_name_H-M   'P 1'
#
loop_
_entity.id
_entity.type
_entity.pdbx_description
1 polymer ?
#
loop_
_entity_poly.entity_id
_entity_poly.type
_entity_poly.pdbx_seq_one_letter_code
_entity_poly.pdbx_strand_id
1 'polypeptide(L)'
;MANLSFNFNKIKRTYFNVTLKDGSVLQVKMPTKNTFGKVQALNRLQQDENADVGDVIDTMAGVMADCLSNNLNGIKVNAEQIADDYDIEEMTAFIAEYYEKFVGGIQNNPN
;
A
#
# COMPACT_ATOMS: atom_id res chain seq x y z
N MET A 1 39.35 2.97 14.85
CA MET A 1 38.29 2.94 13.82
C MET A 1 36.96 2.88 14.55
N ALA A 2 36.08 3.87 14.37
CA ALA A 2 34.74 3.82 14.98
C ALA A 2 33.96 2.67 14.32
N ASN A 3 33.52 1.70 15.12
CA ASN A 3 32.70 0.60 14.63
C ASN A 3 31.26 1.13 14.46
N LEU A 4 30.97 1.66 13.28
CA LEU A 4 29.63 2.07 12.88
C LEU A 4 28.78 0.80 12.74
N SER A 5 28.12 0.41 13.83
CA SER A 5 27.12 -0.67 13.82
C SER A 5 25.72 -0.07 13.84
N PHE A 6 24.87 -0.55 12.95
CA PHE A 6 23.48 -0.11 12.83
C PHE A 6 22.55 -1.15 13.47
N ASN A 7 21.60 -0.70 14.29
CA ASN A 7 20.68 -1.58 15.02
C ASN A 7 19.23 -1.35 14.57
N PHE A 8 18.67 -2.32 13.83
CA PHE A 8 17.30 -2.29 13.33
C PHE A 8 16.23 -2.22 14.43
N ASN A 9 16.54 -2.64 15.66
CA ASN A 9 15.60 -2.56 16.78
C ASN A 9 15.46 -1.14 17.34
N LYS A 10 16.33 -0.21 16.95
CA LYS A 10 16.28 1.20 17.36
C LYS A 10 15.57 2.10 16.33
N ILE A 11 15.11 1.54 15.20
CA ILE A 11 14.37 2.30 14.20
C ILE A 11 12.96 2.55 14.72
N LYS A 12 12.54 3.82 14.79
CA LYS A 12 11.14 4.17 14.99
C LYS A 12 10.33 3.78 13.76
N ARG A 13 9.41 2.82 13.93
CA ARG A 13 8.53 2.37 12.84
C ARG A 13 7.27 3.21 12.84
N THR A 14 6.92 3.71 11.66
CA THR A 14 5.63 4.35 11.39
C THR A 14 4.68 3.34 10.77
N TYR A 15 3.39 3.55 11.02
CA TYR A 15 2.33 2.69 10.51
C TYR A 15 1.20 3.58 9.97
N PHE A 16 0.52 3.07 8.95
CA PHE A 16 -0.67 3.68 8.39
C PHE A 16 -1.90 2.99 8.97
N ASN A 17 -2.67 3.73 9.77
CA ASN A 17 -3.88 3.19 10.40
C ASN A 17 -5.04 3.24 9.39
N VAL A 18 -5.63 2.08 9.12
CA VAL A 18 -6.74 1.92 8.18
C VAL A 18 -7.91 1.30 8.92
N THR A 19 -9.13 1.81 8.71
CA THR A 19 -10.36 1.16 9.16
C THR A 19 -11.08 0.62 7.93
N LEU A 20 -11.33 -0.69 7.89
CA LEU A 20 -12.05 -1.35 6.80
C LEU A 20 -13.57 -1.17 6.96
N LYS A 21 -14.36 -1.51 5.93
CA LYS A 21 -15.82 -1.36 5.95
C LYS A 21 -16.51 -2.24 7.01
N ASP A 22 -15.90 -3.37 7.34
CA ASP A 22 -16.35 -4.26 8.42
C ASP A 22 -16.03 -3.73 9.84
N GLY A 23 -15.40 -2.56 9.94
CA GLY A 23 -14.99 -1.91 11.20
C GLY A 23 -13.66 -2.42 11.76
N SER A 24 -12.99 -3.36 11.10
CA SER A 24 -11.67 -3.83 11.51
C SER A 24 -10.62 -2.74 11.30
N VAL A 25 -9.65 -2.66 12.22
CA VAL A 25 -8.57 -1.68 12.18
C VAL A 25 -7.25 -2.38 11.89
N LEU A 26 -6.58 -1.95 10.83
CA LEU A 26 -5.28 -2.46 10.41
C LEU A 26 -4.20 -1.39 10.59
N GLN A 27 -3.06 -1.79 11.16
CA GLN A 27 -1.85 -0.98 11.20
C GLN A 27 -0.90 -1.46 10.11
N VAL A 28 -0.98 -0.79 8.96
CA VAL A 28 -0.26 -1.14 7.73
C VAL A 28 1.18 -0.63 7.80
N LYS A 29 2.13 -1.46 7.39
CA LYS A 29 3.58 -1.15 7.37
C LYS A 29 3.95 -0.44 6.07
N MET A 30 5.19 0.02 5.97
CA MET A 30 5.76 0.50 4.70
C MET A 30 5.67 -0.56 3.59
N PRO A 31 5.43 -0.17 2.32
CA PRO A 31 5.27 -1.10 1.23
C PRO A 31 6.55 -1.91 1.00
N THR A 32 6.38 -3.16 0.60
CA THR A 32 7.49 -3.99 0.16
C THR A 32 7.92 -3.59 -1.24
N LYS A 33 9.15 -3.97 -1.64
CA LYS A 33 9.63 -3.78 -3.02
C LYS A 33 8.65 -4.36 -4.06
N ASN A 34 8.02 -5.49 -3.75
CA ASN A 34 7.03 -6.12 -4.62
C ASN A 34 5.79 -5.23 -4.81
N THR A 35 5.23 -4.75 -3.70
CA THR A 35 4.05 -3.87 -3.71
C THR A 35 4.35 -2.58 -4.49
N PHE A 36 5.55 -2.02 -4.31
CA PHE A 36 5.98 -0.84 -5.08
C PHE A 36 6.08 -1.11 -6.59
N GLY A 37 6.51 -2.31 -7.00
CA GLY A 37 6.52 -2.73 -8.40
C GLY A 37 5.11 -2.78 -9.02
N LYS A 38 4.12 -3.28 -8.26
CA LYS A 38 2.71 -3.32 -8.71
C LYS A 38 2.11 -1.94 -8.91
N VAL A 39 2.44 -0.96 -8.06
CA VAL A 39 2.01 0.44 -8.28
C VAL A 39 2.58 1.02 -9.56
N GLN A 40 3.85 0.73 -9.87
CA GLN A 40 4.40 1.16 -11.16
C GLN A 40 3.69 0.49 -12.34
N ALA A 41 3.28 -0.77 -12.20
CA ALA A 41 2.48 -1.45 -13.22
C ALA A 41 1.10 -0.79 -13.37
N LEU A 42 0.42 -0.46 -12.27
CA LEU A 42 -0.84 0.28 -12.27
C LEU A 42 -0.70 1.62 -13.00
N ASN A 43 0.33 2.41 -12.67
CA ASN A 43 0.57 3.70 -13.33
C ASN A 43 0.80 3.56 -14.84
N ARG A 44 1.42 2.47 -15.29
CA ARG A 44 1.60 2.19 -16.72
C ARG A 44 0.28 1.83 -17.38
N LEU A 45 -0.53 0.98 -16.76
CA LEU A 45 -1.86 0.60 -17.26
C LEU A 45 -2.78 1.81 -17.35
N GLN A 46 -2.77 2.70 -16.36
CA GLN A 46 -3.55 3.94 -16.38
C GLN A 46 -3.14 4.93 -17.48
N GLN A 47 -1.91 4.83 -17.98
CA GLN A 47 -1.40 5.66 -19.08
C GLN A 47 -1.56 5.01 -20.45
N ASP A 48 -1.93 3.72 -20.50
CA ASP A 48 -2.18 3.01 -21.73
C ASP A 48 -3.64 3.21 -22.16
N GLU A 49 -3.84 3.95 -23.24
CA GLU A 49 -5.16 4.25 -23.81
C GLU A 49 -5.90 2.98 -24.29
N ASN A 50 -5.19 1.86 -24.44
CA ASN A 50 -5.77 0.57 -24.83
C ASN A 50 -5.94 -0.41 -23.65
N ALA A 51 -5.62 0.00 -22.42
CA ALA A 51 -5.79 -0.86 -21.26
C ALA A 51 -7.27 -1.20 -21.06
N ASP A 52 -7.54 -2.47 -20.76
CA ASP A 52 -8.86 -2.89 -20.35
C ASP A 52 -9.17 -2.31 -18.95
N VAL A 53 -10.39 -1.77 -18.80
CA VAL A 53 -10.80 -1.15 -17.53
C VAL A 53 -10.84 -2.20 -16.42
N GLY A 54 -11.21 -3.44 -16.71
CA GLY A 54 -11.16 -4.55 -15.77
C GLY A 54 -9.74 -4.82 -15.27
N ASP A 55 -8.76 -4.87 -16.18
CA ASP A 55 -7.34 -5.06 -15.82
C ASP A 55 -6.82 -3.94 -14.90
N VAL A 56 -7.26 -2.69 -15.11
CA VAL A 56 -6.92 -1.56 -14.22
C VAL A 56 -7.52 -1.78 -12.84
N ILE A 57 -8.80 -2.13 -12.76
CA ILE A 57 -9.52 -2.36 -11.49
C ILE A 57 -8.90 -3.52 -10.71
N ASP A 58 -8.64 -4.66 -11.37
CA ASP A 58 -8.00 -5.83 -10.76
C ASP A 58 -6.60 -5.50 -10.23
N THR A 59 -5.85 -4.67 -10.97
CA THR A 59 -4.54 -4.20 -10.54
C THR A 59 -4.66 -3.27 -9.33
N MET A 60 -5.66 -2.37 -9.28
CA MET A 60 -5.92 -1.51 -8.12
C MET A 60 -6.28 -2.33 -6.88
N ALA A 61 -7.18 -3.29 -7.01
CA ALA A 61 -7.58 -4.18 -5.93
C ALA A 61 -6.38 -5.00 -5.42
N GLY A 62 -5.56 -5.52 -6.34
CA GLY A 62 -4.32 -6.24 -6.02
C GLY A 62 -3.28 -5.38 -5.30
N VAL A 63 -3.14 -4.11 -5.66
CA VAL A 63 -2.26 -3.16 -4.94
C VAL A 63 -2.79 -2.92 -3.53
N MET A 64 -4.08 -2.60 -3.40
CA MET A 64 -4.69 -2.34 -2.09
C MET A 64 -4.62 -3.57 -1.17
N ALA A 65 -4.92 -4.76 -1.68
CA ALA A 65 -4.82 -6.01 -0.94
C ALA A 65 -3.38 -6.33 -0.47
N ASP A 66 -2.38 -6.13 -1.32
CA ASP A 66 -0.97 -6.31 -0.94
C ASP A 66 -0.54 -5.31 0.16
N CYS A 67 -0.96 -4.05 0.04
CA CYS A 67 -0.72 -3.02 1.04
C CYS A 67 -1.33 -3.43 2.38
N LEU A 68 -2.65 -3.71 2.41
CA LEU A 68 -3.37 -4.05 3.62
C LEU A 68 -2.85 -5.35 4.25
N SER A 69 -2.51 -6.35 3.44
CA SER A 69 -1.92 -7.63 3.89
C SER A 69 -0.56 -7.47 4.58
N ASN A 70 0.13 -6.35 4.37
CA ASN A 70 1.37 -6.01 5.04
C ASN A 70 1.11 -5.22 6.35
N ASN A 71 0.29 -5.78 7.24
CA ASN A 71 -0.03 -5.18 8.53
C ASN A 71 0.71 -5.84 9.71
N LEU A 72 0.59 -5.25 10.90
CA LEU A 72 1.18 -5.77 12.13
C LEU A 72 0.57 -7.08 12.61
N ASN A 73 -0.73 -7.28 12.36
CA ASN A 73 -1.48 -8.44 12.85
C ASN A 73 -1.31 -9.67 11.97
N GLY A 74 -0.64 -9.54 10.81
CA GLY A 74 -0.45 -10.62 9.84
C GLY A 74 -1.73 -11.03 9.10
N ILE A 75 -2.79 -10.23 9.20
CA ILE A 75 -4.07 -10.49 8.52
C ILE A 75 -3.85 -10.43 7.02
N LYS A 76 -4.36 -11.42 6.29
CA LYS A 76 -4.33 -11.44 4.83
C LYS A 76 -5.62 -10.87 4.29
N VAL A 77 -5.49 -9.92 3.38
CA VAL A 77 -6.58 -9.28 2.65
C VAL A 77 -6.47 -9.73 1.20
N ASN A 78 -7.59 -10.17 0.64
CA ASN A 78 -7.65 -10.72 -0.70
C ASN A 78 -8.06 -9.65 -1.73
N ALA A 79 -7.48 -9.68 -2.93
CA ALA A 79 -7.82 -8.77 -4.02
C ALA A 79 -9.28 -8.94 -4.48
N GLU A 80 -9.77 -10.18 -4.57
CA GLU A 80 -11.18 -10.40 -4.94
C GLU A 80 -12.14 -9.76 -3.93
N GLN A 81 -11.85 -9.91 -2.63
CA GLN A 81 -12.64 -9.24 -1.59
C GLN A 81 -12.58 -7.72 -1.73
N ILE A 82 -11.41 -7.16 -2.05
CA ILE A 82 -11.29 -5.71 -2.27
C ILE A 82 -12.11 -5.26 -3.47
N ALA A 83 -12.07 -5.98 -4.59
CA ALA A 83 -12.83 -5.65 -5.79
C ALA A 83 -14.35 -5.73 -5.56
N ASP A 84 -14.80 -6.62 -4.68
CA ASP A 84 -16.21 -6.75 -4.31
C ASP A 84 -16.66 -5.68 -3.29
N ASP A 85 -15.82 -5.38 -2.30
CA ASP A 85 -16.18 -4.50 -1.17
C ASP A 85 -15.95 -3.01 -1.46
N TYR A 86 -15.03 -2.66 -2.37
CA TYR A 86 -14.58 -1.28 -2.60
C TYR A 86 -14.73 -0.87 -4.06
N ASP A 87 -15.20 0.35 -4.28
CA ASP A 87 -15.27 0.92 -5.62
C ASP A 87 -13.94 1.54 -6.07
N ILE A 88 -13.89 1.97 -7.33
CA ILE A 88 -12.71 2.56 -7.96
C ILE A 88 -12.29 3.86 -7.24
N GLU A 89 -13.24 4.67 -6.78
CA GLU A 89 -12.95 5.93 -6.10
C GLU A 89 -12.28 5.67 -4.76
N GLU A 90 -12.80 4.72 -3.98
CA GLU A 90 -12.25 4.30 -2.70
C GLU A 90 -10.85 3.69 -2.83
N MET A 91 -10.66 2.79 -3.81
CA MET A 91 -9.35 2.21 -4.09
C MET A 91 -8.33 3.27 -4.52
N THR A 92 -8.73 4.22 -5.37
CA THR A 92 -7.87 5.33 -5.79
C THR A 92 -7.47 6.20 -4.60
N ALA A 93 -8.44 6.59 -3.78
CA ALA A 93 -8.21 7.42 -2.59
C ALA A 93 -7.25 6.73 -1.62
N PHE A 94 -7.43 5.43 -1.37
CA PHE A 94 -6.53 4.65 -0.53
C PHE A 94 -5.09 4.62 -1.09
N ILE A 95 -4.93 4.29 -2.38
CA ILE A 95 -3.60 4.18 -3.01
C ILE A 95 -2.88 5.55 -2.96
N ALA A 96 -3.58 6.64 -3.29
CA ALA A 96 -3.01 7.98 -3.23
C ALA A 96 -2.59 8.35 -1.81
N GLU A 97 -3.46 8.15 -0.81
CA GLU A 97 -3.14 8.50 0.58
C GLU A 97 -1.98 7.68 1.14
N TYR A 98 -1.95 6.38 0.86
CA TYR A 98 -0.89 5.49 1.32
C TYR A 98 0.47 5.83 0.66
N TYR A 99 0.53 6.07 -0.65
CA TYR A 99 1.80 6.32 -1.33
C TYR A 99 2.26 7.78 -1.26
N GLU A 100 1.37 8.75 -1.45
CA GLU A 100 1.76 10.16 -1.49
C GLU A 100 1.95 10.73 -0.08
N LYS A 101 1.02 10.45 0.84
CA LYS A 101 1.08 11.04 2.19
C LYS A 101 1.89 10.20 3.16
N PHE A 102 1.62 8.90 3.24
CA PHE A 102 2.32 8.05 4.21
C PHE A 102 3.74 7.72 3.77
N VAL A 103 3.92 7.13 2.58
CA VAL A 103 5.26 6.78 2.07
C VAL A 103 6.07 8.02 1.73
N GLY A 104 5.48 8.99 1.00
CA GLY A 104 6.13 10.26 0.66
C GLY A 104 6.44 11.14 1.87
N GLY A 105 5.55 11.18 2.87
CA GLY A 105 5.76 11.96 4.10
C GLY A 105 6.98 11.52 4.91
N ILE A 106 7.35 10.23 4.87
CA ILE A 106 8.56 9.71 5.53
C ILE A 106 9.82 10.11 4.77
N GLN A 107 9.78 10.19 3.43
CA GLN A 107 10.93 10.65 2.63
C GLN A 107 11.26 12.11 2.92
N ASN A 108 10.24 12.94 3.14
CA ASN A 108 10.40 14.37 3.43
C ASN A 108 10.76 14.67 4.89
N ASN A 109 10.66 13.69 5.78
CA ASN A 109 11.09 13.82 7.17
C ASN A 109 11.68 12.49 7.68
N PRO A 110 12.94 12.16 7.31
CA PRO A 110 13.55 10.85 7.57
C PRO A 110 13.78 10.48 9.04
N ASN A 111 13.29 11.28 10.00
CA ASN A 111 13.80 11.48 11.37
C ASN A 111 15.11 12.28 11.41
#